data_AF-A0A1J3I7E8-F1
#
_entry.id   AF-A0A1J3I7E8-F1
#
_cell.length_a   1.000
_cell.length_b   1.000
_cell.length_c   1.000
_cell.angle_alpha   90.00
_cell.angle_beta   90.00
_cell.angle_gamma   90.00
#
_symmetry.space_group_name_H-M   'P 1'
#
loop_
_entity.id
_entity.type
_entity.pdbx_description
1 polymer ?
#
loop_
_entity_poly.entity_id
_entity_poly.type
_entity_poly.pdbx_seq_one_letter_code
_entity_poly.pdbx_strand_id
1 'polypeptide(L)'
;ATPPPPSVLSRGIGWQGVGVLLCGLFGAGNGASVSVENAGLLALTRVGSRRVVQISAGFMIFFSILGKFGAVFASIPAPIVAALHCLFFAYVGAGGLSLLQFCNLNSFRTKFILGFSVFMGLSIPQYFNEHTAINKYGPVHTRARWFNDMINVPFSSEAFVAGILAF
;
A
#
# COMPACT_ATOMS: atom_id res chain seq x y z
N ALA A 1 -10.08 21.81 -4.45
CA ALA A 1 -9.87 21.07 -5.71
C ALA A 1 -11.24 20.65 -6.24
N THR A 2 -11.52 20.88 -7.52
CA THR A 2 -12.73 20.36 -8.16
C THR A 2 -12.64 18.83 -8.22
N PRO A 3 -13.68 18.09 -7.78
CA PRO A 3 -13.69 16.64 -7.90
C PRO A 3 -13.54 16.25 -9.38
N PRO A 4 -12.67 15.28 -9.72
CA PRO A 4 -12.59 14.80 -11.09
C PRO A 4 -13.93 14.18 -11.50
N PRO A 5 -14.31 14.27 -12.79
CA PRO A 5 -15.56 13.68 -13.26
C PRO A 5 -15.55 12.16 -13.02
N PRO A 6 -16.69 11.57 -12.58
CA PRO A 6 -16.77 10.17 -12.17
C PRO A 6 -16.40 9.19 -13.30
N SER A 7 -16.60 9.58 -14.55
CA SER A 7 -16.21 8.79 -15.72
C SER A 7 -14.69 8.63 -15.86
N VAL A 8 -13.90 9.62 -15.46
CA VAL A 8 -12.42 9.54 -15.50
C VAL A 8 -11.92 8.66 -14.37
N LEU A 9 -12.50 8.78 -13.17
CA LEU A 9 -12.16 7.94 -12.03
C LEU A 9 -12.46 6.46 -12.32
N SER A 10 -13.66 6.16 -12.83
CA SER A 10 -14.06 4.79 -13.19
C SER A 10 -13.13 4.18 -14.25
N ARG A 11 -12.76 4.95 -15.29
CA ARG A 11 -11.80 4.49 -16.32
C ARG A 11 -10.40 4.26 -15.74
N GLY A 12 -9.95 5.12 -14.82
CA GLY A 12 -8.66 4.96 -14.13
C GLY A 12 -8.60 3.69 -13.30
N ILE A 13 -9.64 3.44 -12.48
CA ILE A 13 -9.76 2.22 -11.68
C ILE A 13 -9.86 0.98 -12.57
N GLY A 14 -10.63 1.06 -13.66
CA GLY A 14 -10.74 -0.03 -14.63
C GLY A 14 -9.39 -0.40 -15.25
N TRP A 15 -8.59 0.58 -15.65
CA TRP A 15 -7.25 0.34 -16.19
C TRP A 15 -6.26 -0.17 -15.15
N GLN A 16 -6.37 0.29 -13.90
CA GLN A 16 -5.58 -0.25 -12.79
C GLN A 16 -5.89 -1.74 -12.56
N GLY A 17 -7.17 -2.13 -12.58
CA GLY A 17 -7.58 -3.53 -12.48
C GLY A 17 -6.98 -4.40 -13.59
N VAL A 18 -6.98 -3.93 -14.84
CA VAL A 18 -6.30 -4.61 -15.96
C VAL A 18 -4.81 -4.76 -15.70
N GLY A 19 -4.16 -3.70 -15.19
CA GLY A 19 -2.74 -3.75 -14.79
C GLY A 19 -2.46 -4.79 -13.70
N VAL A 20 -3.32 -4.88 -12.69
CA VAL A 20 -3.21 -5.88 -11.61
C VAL A 20 -3.38 -7.30 -12.15
N LEU A 21 -4.31 -7.52 -13.09
CA LEU A 21 -4.48 -8.82 -13.75
C LEU A 21 -3.23 -9.23 -14.52
N LEU A 22 -2.62 -8.30 -15.26
CA LEU A 22 -1.36 -8.54 -15.96
C LEU A 22 -0.23 -8.83 -14.96
N CYS A 23 -0.13 -8.08 -13.87
CA CYS A 23 0.82 -8.35 -12.79
C CYS A 23 0.68 -9.79 -12.26
N GLY A 24 -0.54 -10.24 -11.96
CA GLY A 24 -0.81 -11.61 -11.53
C GLY A 24 -0.42 -12.66 -12.58
N LEU A 25 -0.72 -12.40 -13.86
CA LEU A 25 -0.39 -13.31 -14.96
C LEU A 25 1.13 -13.46 -15.17
N PHE A 26 1.88 -12.36 -15.05
CA PHE A 26 3.34 -12.35 -15.16
C PHE A 26 4.07 -12.69 -13.85
N GLY A 27 3.34 -13.09 -12.80
CA GLY A 27 3.92 -13.57 -11.54
C GLY A 27 4.44 -12.46 -10.61
N ALA A 28 4.00 -11.22 -10.78
CA ALA A 28 4.29 -10.17 -9.80
C ALA A 28 3.55 -10.49 -8.49
N GLY A 29 4.30 -10.68 -7.40
CA GLY A 29 3.76 -11.07 -6.09
C GLY A 29 2.88 -10.01 -5.42
N ASN A 30 2.91 -8.77 -5.91
CA ASN A 30 2.12 -7.65 -5.41
C ASN A 30 1.31 -7.00 -6.55
N GLY A 31 0.11 -6.50 -6.24
CA GLY A 31 -0.71 -5.77 -7.20
C GLY A 31 -0.14 -4.39 -7.56
N ALA A 32 -0.31 -3.96 -8.80
CA ALA A 32 0.04 -2.61 -9.23
C ALA A 32 -0.95 -1.57 -8.68
N SER A 33 -0.42 -0.53 -8.06
CA SER A 33 -1.17 0.61 -7.53
C SER A 33 -0.58 1.93 -7.97
N VAL A 34 -1.38 2.99 -7.92
CA VAL A 34 -0.92 4.36 -8.20
C VAL A 34 0.10 4.78 -7.14
N SER A 35 1.30 5.20 -7.56
CA SER A 35 2.32 5.70 -6.63
C SER A 35 1.97 7.11 -6.14
N VAL A 36 1.96 7.28 -4.82
CA VAL A 36 1.77 8.57 -4.14
C VAL A 36 2.91 9.52 -4.47
N GLU A 37 4.13 9.01 -4.66
CA GLU A 37 5.31 9.80 -5.00
C GLU A 37 5.18 10.44 -6.38
N ASN A 38 4.65 9.70 -7.36
CA ASN A 38 4.41 10.23 -8.71
C ASN A 38 3.35 11.33 -8.69
N ALA A 39 2.32 11.20 -7.86
CA ALA A 39 1.33 12.24 -7.65
C ALA A 39 1.93 13.49 -6.96
N GLY A 40 2.82 13.29 -5.98
CA GLY A 40 3.57 14.35 -5.32
C GLY A 40 4.52 15.10 -6.25
N LEU A 41 5.27 14.35 -7.07
CA LEU A 41 6.17 14.92 -8.07
C LEU A 41 5.41 15.73 -9.11
N LEU A 42 4.24 15.25 -9.54
CA LEU A 42 3.35 16.00 -10.43
C LEU A 42 2.90 17.32 -9.78
N ALA A 43 2.54 17.30 -8.50
CA ALA A 43 2.15 18.51 -7.77
C ALA A 43 3.30 19.53 -7.66
N LEU A 44 4.54 19.06 -7.50
CA LEU A 44 5.73 19.91 -7.40
C LEU A 44 6.17 20.47 -8.77
N THR A 45 6.27 19.62 -9.78
CA THR A 45 6.76 19.99 -11.12
C THR A 45 5.71 20.72 -11.95
N ARG A 46 4.42 20.58 -11.61
CA ARG A 46 3.28 21.11 -12.38
C ARG A 46 3.23 20.63 -13.83
N VAL A 47 3.92 19.52 -14.17
CA VAL A 47 3.94 18.95 -15.53
C VAL A 47 3.03 17.73 -15.61
N GLY A 48 1.76 17.95 -15.96
CA GLY A 48 0.74 16.90 -16.13
C GLY A 48 0.70 16.26 -17.53
N SER A 49 1.83 16.19 -18.23
CA SER A 49 1.85 15.71 -19.62
C SER A 49 1.87 14.18 -19.70
N ARG A 50 0.94 13.61 -20.48
CA ARG A 50 0.88 12.16 -20.76
C ARG A 50 2.15 11.63 -21.43
N ARG A 51 2.84 12.46 -22.21
CA ARG A 51 4.08 12.06 -22.91
C ARG A 51 5.20 11.73 -21.93
N VAL A 52 5.30 12.46 -20.82
CA VAL A 52 6.32 12.21 -19.79
C VAL A 52 6.11 10.81 -19.19
N VAL A 53 4.86 10.47 -18.85
CA VAL A 53 4.53 9.15 -18.31
C VAL A 53 4.82 8.03 -19.31
N GLN A 54 4.50 8.22 -20.59
CA GLN A 54 4.77 7.24 -21.65
C GLN A 54 6.27 7.03 -21.87
N ILE A 55 7.07 8.10 -21.88
CA ILE A 55 8.53 8.03 -22.01
C ILE A 55 9.14 7.30 -20.79
N SER A 56 8.69 7.63 -19.57
CA SER A 56 9.13 6.94 -18.35
C SER A 56 8.79 5.45 -18.37
N ALA A 57 7.60 5.07 -18.84
CA ALA A 57 7.21 3.67 -19.00
C ALA A 57 8.11 2.94 -20.02
N GLY A 58 8.47 3.60 -21.12
CA GLY A 58 9.44 3.07 -22.08
C GLY A 58 10.82 2.80 -21.44
N PHE A 59 11.33 3.73 -20.62
CA PHE A 59 12.58 3.53 -19.89
C PHE A 59 12.48 2.40 -18.86
N MET A 60 11.36 2.26 -18.16
CA MET A 60 11.15 1.15 -17.22
C MET A 60 11.19 -0.21 -17.91
N ILE A 61 10.54 -0.35 -19.08
CA ILE A 61 10.59 -1.58 -19.87
C ILE A 61 12.02 -1.84 -20.36
N PHE A 62 12.69 -0.81 -20.89
CA PHE A 62 14.07 -0.92 -21.38
C PHE A 62 15.03 -1.38 -20.29
N PHE A 63 14.99 -0.78 -19.10
CA PHE A 63 15.84 -1.17 -17.97
C PHE A 63 15.48 -2.55 -17.40
N SER A 64 14.21 -2.96 -17.48
CA SER A 64 13.77 -4.28 -17.03
C SER A 64 14.34 -5.42 -17.90
N ILE A 65 14.50 -5.21 -19.20
CA ILE A 65 15.06 -6.22 -20.14
C ILE A 65 16.57 -6.42 -19.90
N LEU A 66 17.28 -5.38 -19.47
CA LEU A 66 18.72 -5.42 -19.27
C LEU A 66 19.07 -5.92 -17.86
N GLY A 67 19.13 -7.24 -17.68
CA GLY A 67 19.42 -7.89 -16.39
C GLY A 67 20.71 -7.43 -15.69
N LYS A 68 21.68 -6.86 -16.42
CA LYS A 68 22.88 -6.24 -15.83
C LYS A 68 22.56 -5.05 -14.92
N PHE A 69 21.59 -4.21 -15.30
CA PHE A 69 21.13 -3.13 -14.43
C PHE A 69 20.40 -3.70 -13.20
N GLY A 70 19.63 -4.77 -13.37
CA GLY A 70 19.04 -5.52 -12.25
C GLY A 70 20.08 -6.00 -11.24
N ALA A 71 21.22 -6.52 -11.72
CA ALA A 71 22.33 -6.94 -10.86
C ALA A 71 22.98 -5.76 -10.10
N VAL A 72 23.08 -4.58 -10.73
CA VAL A 72 23.55 -3.35 -10.05
C VAL A 72 22.58 -2.95 -8.95
N PHE A 73 21.27 -2.98 -9.19
CA PHE A 73 20.28 -2.70 -8.14
C PHE A 73 20.33 -3.74 -7.00
N ALA A 74 20.56 -5.01 -7.32
CA ALA A 74 20.74 -6.07 -6.31
C ALA A 74 22.05 -5.92 -5.50
N SER A 75 23.05 -5.21 -6.04
CA SER A 75 24.31 -4.94 -5.34
C SER A 75 24.21 -3.79 -4.32
N ILE A 76 23.11 -3.06 -4.30
CA ILE A 76 22.89 -1.97 -3.34
C ILE A 76 22.77 -2.58 -1.94
N PRO A 77 23.54 -2.09 -0.94
CA PRO A 77 23.44 -2.57 0.42
C PRO A 77 22.03 -2.44 0.99
N ALA A 78 21.56 -3.50 1.66
CA ALA A 78 20.25 -3.53 2.33
C ALA A 78 19.99 -2.33 3.27
N PRO A 79 20.99 -1.77 4.01
CA PRO A 79 20.74 -0.60 4.85
C PRO A 79 20.30 0.65 4.07
N ILE A 80 20.79 0.84 2.85
CA ILE A 80 20.42 2.01 2.03
C ILE A 80 18.98 1.85 1.54
N VAL A 81 18.62 0.66 1.09
CA VAL A 81 17.27 0.33 0.64
C VAL A 81 16.27 0.49 1.80
N ALA A 82 16.63 0.03 3.00
CA ALA A 82 15.81 0.21 4.20
C ALA A 82 15.63 1.70 4.57
N ALA A 83 16.69 2.52 4.50
CA ALA A 83 16.62 3.95 4.76
C ALA A 83 15.71 4.68 3.76
N LEU A 84 15.79 4.33 2.47
CA LEU A 84 14.91 4.87 1.44
C LEU A 84 13.44 4.48 1.69
N HIS A 85 13.17 3.21 1.99
CA HIS A 85 11.82 2.76 2.31
C HIS A 85 11.24 3.43 3.55
N CYS A 86 12.05 3.72 4.57
CA CYS A 86 11.60 4.47 5.74
C CYS A 86 11.03 5.85 5.35
N LEU A 87 11.72 6.57 4.46
CA LEU A 87 11.26 7.85 3.94
C LEU A 87 9.99 7.72 3.10
N PHE A 88 9.91 6.69 2.25
CA PHE A 88 8.70 6.44 1.45
C PHE A 88 7.49 6.08 2.28
N PHE A 89 7.63 5.23 3.31
CA PHE A 89 6.54 4.91 4.22
C PHE A 89 6.08 6.13 5.01
N ALA A 90 6.99 6.98 5.47
CA ALA A 90 6.65 8.24 6.12
C ALA A 90 5.87 9.18 5.18
N TYR A 91 6.29 9.28 3.90
CA TYR A 91 5.61 10.09 2.90
C TYR A 91 4.19 9.58 2.58
N VAL A 92 4.03 8.27 2.38
CA VAL A 92 2.72 7.65 2.16
C VAL A 92 1.82 7.83 3.39
N GLY A 93 2.37 7.65 4.60
CA GLY A 93 1.66 7.90 5.86
C GLY A 93 1.18 9.36 6.00
N ALA A 94 2.04 10.33 5.67
CA ALA A 94 1.68 11.74 5.65
C ALA A 94 0.58 12.04 4.61
N GLY A 95 0.64 11.42 3.43
CA GLY A 95 -0.41 11.49 2.42
C GLY A 95 -1.76 10.97 2.93
N GLY A 96 -1.75 9.86 3.68
CA GLY A 96 -2.94 9.32 4.34
C GLY A 96 -3.49 10.26 5.41
N LEU A 97 -2.63 10.80 6.29
CA LEU A 97 -3.03 11.75 7.33
C LEU A 97 -3.62 13.05 6.74
N SER A 98 -3.14 13.50 5.58
CA SER A 98 -3.71 14.66 4.90
C SER A 98 -5.19 14.47 4.56
N LEU A 99 -5.68 13.23 4.36
CA LEU A 99 -7.10 12.97 4.12
C LEU A 99 -7.98 13.28 5.34
N LEU A 100 -7.44 13.29 6.56
CA LEU A 100 -8.18 13.65 7.77
C LEU A 100 -8.66 15.11 7.76
N GLN A 101 -8.06 15.97 6.92
CA GLN A 101 -8.52 17.35 6.73
C GLN A 101 -9.95 17.43 6.17
N PHE A 102 -10.43 16.37 5.51
CA PHE A 102 -11.79 16.28 5.00
C PHE A 102 -12.79 15.80 6.06
N CYS A 103 -12.33 15.38 7.24
CA CYS A 103 -13.16 14.91 8.34
C CYS A 103 -13.32 15.98 9.43
N ASN A 104 -14.46 15.95 10.15
CA ASN A 104 -14.69 16.85 11.27
C ASN A 104 -13.99 16.34 12.55
N LEU A 105 -12.73 16.72 12.74
CA LEU A 105 -11.93 16.39 13.92
C LEU A 105 -12.34 17.14 15.21
N ASN A 106 -13.32 18.03 15.16
CA ASN A 106 -13.83 18.66 16.37
C ASN A 106 -14.79 17.74 17.13
N SER A 107 -15.50 16.85 16.43
CA SER A 107 -16.41 15.90 17.07
C SER A 107 -15.66 14.83 17.86
N PHE A 108 -16.13 14.57 19.09
CA PHE A 108 -15.62 13.47 19.92
C PHE A 108 -15.76 12.12 19.22
N ARG A 109 -16.88 11.89 18.50
CA ARG A 109 -17.15 10.63 17.80
C ARG A 109 -16.07 10.32 16.75
N THR A 110 -15.71 11.29 15.91
CA THR A 110 -14.69 11.09 14.87
C THR A 110 -13.30 10.88 15.45
N LYS A 111 -12.95 11.62 16.52
CA LYS A 111 -11.69 11.42 17.23
C LYS A 111 -11.60 10.05 17.91
N PHE A 112 -12.70 9.60 18.51
CA PHE A 112 -12.77 8.28 19.13
C PHE A 112 -12.64 7.17 18.09
N ILE A 113 -13.39 7.22 16.98
CA ILE A 113 -13.29 6.22 15.89
C ILE A 113 -11.87 6.16 15.34
N LEU A 114 -11.26 7.32 15.06
CA LEU A 114 -9.88 7.41 14.57
C LEU A 114 -8.88 6.80 15.56
N GLY A 115 -8.92 7.23 16.82
CA GLY A 115 -7.98 6.76 17.85
C GLY A 115 -8.14 5.27 18.16
N PHE A 116 -9.39 4.80 18.26
CA PHE A 116 -9.69 3.41 18.54
C PHE A 116 -9.30 2.48 17.39
N SER A 117 -9.61 2.86 16.15
CA SER A 117 -9.21 2.10 14.94
C SER A 117 -7.70 2.00 14.81
N VAL A 118 -6.95 3.09 15.01
CA VAL A 118 -5.48 3.07 14.94
C VAL A 118 -4.88 2.22 16.07
N PHE A 119 -5.38 2.36 17.30
CA PHE A 119 -4.89 1.58 18.44
C PHE A 119 -5.12 0.08 18.26
N MET A 120 -6.34 -0.32 17.92
CA MET A 120 -6.66 -1.73 17.69
C MET A 120 -6.01 -2.28 16.42
N GLY A 121 -5.85 -1.44 15.39
CA GLY A 121 -5.13 -1.74 14.16
C GLY A 121 -3.66 -2.09 14.38
N LEU A 122 -3.01 -1.58 15.44
CA LEU A 122 -1.65 -1.97 15.81
C LEU A 122 -1.63 -3.11 16.85
N SER A 123 -2.57 -3.09 17.81
CA SER A 123 -2.61 -4.04 18.92
C SER A 123 -2.97 -5.46 18.50
N ILE A 124 -4.01 -5.63 17.67
CA ILE A 124 -4.51 -6.96 17.28
C ILE A 124 -3.49 -7.71 16.39
N PRO A 125 -2.91 -7.10 15.35
CA PRO A 125 -1.88 -7.79 14.55
C PRO A 125 -0.64 -8.14 15.36
N GLN A 126 -0.22 -7.26 16.28
CA GLN A 126 0.92 -7.52 17.15
C GLN A 126 0.65 -8.74 18.04
N TYR A 127 -0.56 -8.86 18.59
CA TYR A 127 -1.00 -10.05 19.33
C TYR A 127 -0.94 -11.31 18.46
N PHE A 128 -1.44 -11.27 17.22
CA PHE A 128 -1.40 -12.42 16.30
C PHE A 128 0.03 -12.82 15.94
N ASN A 129 0.91 -11.85 15.72
CA ASN A 129 2.30 -12.08 15.37
C ASN A 129 3.10 -12.66 16.55
N GLU A 130 2.92 -12.11 17.75
CA GLU A 130 3.60 -12.58 18.95
C GLU A 130 3.11 -13.97 19.38
N HIS A 131 1.81 -14.24 19.30
CA HIS A 131 1.28 -15.59 19.52
C HIS A 131 1.84 -16.61 18.52
N THR A 132 1.98 -16.23 17.25
CA THR A 132 2.58 -17.10 16.22
C THR A 132 4.07 -17.34 16.48
N ALA A 133 4.79 -16.31 16.93
CA ALA A 133 6.23 -16.40 17.24
C ALA A 133 6.52 -17.31 18.45
N ILE A 134 5.69 -17.25 19.50
CA ILE A 134 5.89 -18.02 20.73
C ILE A 134 5.40 -19.47 20.56
N ASN A 135 4.19 -19.67 20.01
CA ASN A 135 3.55 -20.98 19.98
C ASN A 135 3.77 -21.75 18.66
N LYS A 136 4.39 -21.13 17.64
CA LYS A 136 4.59 -21.68 16.28
C LYS A 136 3.29 -21.95 15.49
N TYR A 137 2.14 -21.52 16.01
CA TYR A 137 0.85 -21.56 15.34
C TYR A 137 0.06 -20.27 15.61
N GLY A 138 -0.71 -19.82 14.61
CA GLY A 138 -1.59 -18.66 14.77
C GLY A 138 -2.68 -18.89 15.81
N PRO A 139 -3.23 -17.82 16.42
CA PRO A 139 -4.19 -17.93 17.53
C PRO A 139 -5.45 -18.72 17.17
N VAL A 140 -5.86 -18.73 15.89
CA VAL A 140 -6.86 -19.67 15.38
C VAL A 140 -6.17 -20.95 14.92
N HIS A 141 -6.30 -22.02 15.71
CA HIS A 141 -5.75 -23.34 15.40
C HIS A 141 -6.84 -24.41 15.36
N THR A 142 -7.42 -24.60 14.18
CA THR A 142 -8.34 -25.71 13.85
C THR A 142 -7.61 -26.78 13.04
N ARG A 143 -8.13 -28.02 12.98
CA ARG A 143 -7.59 -29.10 12.12
C ARG A 143 -7.57 -28.76 10.61
N ALA A 144 -8.26 -27.70 10.20
CA ALA A 144 -8.29 -27.20 8.83
C ALA A 144 -7.29 -26.04 8.63
N ARG A 145 -6.14 -26.33 8.00
CA ARG A 145 -5.09 -25.33 7.73
C ARG A 145 -5.59 -24.16 6.86
N TRP A 146 -6.42 -24.46 5.85
CA TRP A 146 -7.02 -23.43 4.97
C TRP A 146 -7.86 -22.40 5.74
N PHE A 147 -8.59 -22.84 6.76
CA PHE A 147 -9.43 -21.97 7.57
C PHE A 147 -8.60 -21.11 8.51
N ASN A 148 -7.55 -21.70 9.09
CA ASN A 148 -6.60 -20.97 9.92
C ASN A 148 -5.91 -19.87 9.11
N ASP A 149 -5.46 -20.15 7.89
CA ASP A 149 -4.79 -19.15 7.06
C ASP A 149 -5.75 -18.05 6.62
N MET A 150 -7.01 -18.39 6.31
CA MET A 150 -8.03 -17.43 5.89
C MET A 150 -8.42 -16.43 7.00
N ILE A 151 -8.22 -16.79 8.27
CA ILE A 151 -8.48 -15.91 9.41
C ILE A 151 -7.18 -15.26 9.92
N ASN A 152 -6.11 -16.02 10.09
CA ASN A 152 -4.89 -15.49 10.69
C ASN A 152 -4.18 -14.48 9.78
N VAL A 153 -4.23 -14.65 8.44
CA VAL A 153 -3.52 -13.75 7.51
C VAL A 153 -4.13 -12.33 7.48
N PRO A 154 -5.46 -12.14 7.32
CA PRO A 154 -6.03 -10.81 7.34
C PRO A 154 -5.90 -10.12 8.70
N PHE A 155 -6.08 -10.86 9.81
CA PHE A 155 -5.97 -10.29 11.16
C PHE A 155 -4.53 -9.99 11.58
N SER A 156 -3.53 -10.58 10.91
CA SER A 156 -2.11 -10.19 11.04
C SER A 156 -1.78 -8.90 10.27
N SER A 157 -2.70 -8.32 9.50
CA SER A 157 -2.48 -7.08 8.76
C SER A 157 -3.05 -5.87 9.50
N GLU A 158 -2.18 -4.92 9.85
CA GLU A 158 -2.55 -3.67 10.53
C GLU A 158 -3.59 -2.86 9.75
N ALA A 159 -3.41 -2.75 8.43
CA ALA A 159 -4.31 -1.99 7.58
C ALA A 159 -5.71 -2.61 7.49
N PHE A 160 -5.81 -3.94 7.50
CA PHE A 160 -7.09 -4.65 7.43
C PHE A 160 -7.91 -4.46 8.71
N VAL A 161 -7.26 -4.65 9.87
CA VAL A 161 -7.92 -4.48 11.17
C VAL A 161 -8.34 -3.04 11.40
N ALA A 162 -7.44 -2.07 11.13
CA ALA A 162 -7.77 -0.65 11.25
C ALA A 162 -8.95 -0.27 10.34
N GLY A 163 -8.96 -0.75 9.09
CA GLY A 163 -9.99 -0.47 8.11
C GLY A 163 -11.38 -0.97 8.52
N ILE A 164 -11.47 -2.21 9.01
CA ILE A 164 -12.75 -2.78 9.48
C ILE A 164 -13.31 -2.02 10.68
N LEU A 165 -12.45 -1.59 11.61
CA LEU A 165 -12.88 -0.89 12.83
C LEU A 165 -13.20 0.59 12.59
N ALA A 166 -12.67 1.18 11.52
CA ALA A 166 -12.94 2.56 11.14
C ALA A 166 -14.27 2.73 10.38
N PHE A 167 -14.79 1.65 9.78
CA PHE A 167 -16.02 1.62 8.99
C PHE A 167 -17.25 1.47 9.88
#